data_AF-A0A8T8M4B5-F1
#
_entry.id   AF-A0A8T8M4B5-F1
#
_cell.length_a   1.000
_cell.length_b   1.000
_cell.length_c   1.000
_cell.angle_alpha   90.00
_cell.angle_beta   90.00
_cell.angle_gamma   90.00
#
_symmetry.space_group_name_H-M   'P 1'
#
loop_
_entity.id
_entity.type
_entity.pdbx_description
1 polymer ?
#
loop_
_entity_poly.entity_id
_entity_poly.type
_entity_poly.pdbx_seq_one_letter_code
_entity_poly.pdbx_strand_id
1 'polypeptide(L)' 'MFGTSSDVFLHDLSGGGFTVFTTESTYFADVRGKGPTTAVEFYAPQGDAQAALRSAAIATCL' A
#
# COMPACT_ATOMS: atom_id res chain seq x y z
N MET A 1 6.01 -4.68 3.50
CA MET A 1 5.50 -5.92 2.88
C MET A 1 4.27 -6.30 3.67
N PHE A 2 3.12 -6.46 3.00
CA PHE A 2 1.94 -7.08 3.59
C PHE A 2 2.40 -8.36 4.30
N GLY A 3 2.01 -8.55 5.57
CA GLY A 3 2.63 -9.53 6.47
C GLY A 3 2.54 -10.98 6.00
N THR A 4 2.77 -11.94 6.90
CA THR A 4 2.61 -13.36 6.58
C THR A 4 1.15 -13.78 6.35
N SER A 5 0.20 -12.92 6.67
CA SER A 5 -1.21 -13.12 6.36
C SER A 5 -1.42 -13.08 4.85
N SER A 6 -2.03 -14.14 4.32
CA SER A 6 -2.35 -14.31 2.90
C SER A 6 -3.68 -13.66 2.50
N ASP A 7 -4.43 -13.14 3.48
CA ASP A 7 -5.72 -12.50 3.25
C ASP A 7 -5.51 -11.06 2.80
N VAL A 8 -5.76 -10.79 1.53
CA VAL A 8 -5.67 -9.46 0.93
C VAL A 8 -7.08 -8.93 0.69
N PHE A 9 -7.32 -7.73 1.20
CA PHE A 9 -8.57 -7.00 1.08
C PHE A 9 -8.38 -5.79 0.18
N LEU A 10 -9.46 -5.45 -0.51
CA LEU A 10 -9.55 -4.32 -1.43
C LEU A 10 -10.65 -3.38 -0.94
N HIS A 11 -10.34 -2.10 -0.90
CA HIS A 11 -11.34 -1.06 -0.65
C HIS A 11 -11.35 -0.09 -1.82
N ASP A 12 -12.51 0.09 -2.46
CA ASP A 12 -12.64 0.99 -3.59
C ASP A 12 -12.49 2.45 -3.18
N LEU A 13 -11.72 3.21 -3.96
CA LEU A 13 -11.54 4.65 -3.75
C LEU A 13 -12.60 5.41 -4.55
N SER A 14 -13.18 6.45 -3.95
CA SER A 14 -14.21 7.30 -4.57
C SER A 14 -13.79 7.94 -5.91
N GLY A 15 -12.48 8.13 -6.12
CA GLY A 15 -11.89 8.67 -7.36
C GLY A 15 -11.45 7.61 -8.39
N GLY A 16 -11.78 6.34 -8.17
CA GLY A 16 -11.27 5.20 -8.94
C GLY A 16 -9.97 4.64 -8.37
N GLY A 17 -9.75 3.34 -8.61
CA GLY A 17 -8.68 2.58 -7.97
C GLY A 17 -9.12 1.95 -6.65
N PHE A 18 -8.18 1.33 -5.94
CA PHE A 18 -8.44 0.60 -4.71
C PHE A 18 -7.27 0.67 -3.74
N THR A 19 -7.56 0.61 -2.45
CA THR A 19 -6.58 0.39 -1.39
C THR A 19 -6.43 -1.09 -1.13
N VAL A 20 -5.19 -1.58 -1.13
CA VAL A 20 -4.81 -2.95 -0.76
C VAL A 20 -4.33 -2.98 0.69
N PHE A 21 -4.85 -3.90 1.49
CA PHE A 21 -4.43 -4.13 2.88
C PHE A 21 -4.72 -5.57 3.33
N THR A 22 -4.10 -6.02 4.43
CA THR A 22 -4.50 -7.26 5.12
C THR A 22 -5.19 -6.94 6.46
N THR A 23 -5.91 -7.90 7.04
CA THR A 23 -6.58 -7.73 8.35
C THR A 23 -5.64 -7.39 9.49
N GLU A 24 -4.39 -7.83 9.41
CA GLU A 24 -3.33 -7.53 10.37
C GLU A 24 -2.41 -6.39 9.91
N SER A 25 -2.71 -5.75 8.78
CA SER A 25 -1.78 -4.81 8.15
C SER A 25 -1.72 -3.47 8.87
N THR A 26 -0.49 -3.09 9.22
CA THR A 26 -0.06 -1.71 9.50
C THR A 26 0.34 -0.96 8.22
N TYR A 27 0.12 -1.57 7.04
CA TYR A 27 0.59 -1.10 5.74
C TYR A 27 -0.54 -1.10 4.74
N PHE A 28 -0.60 -0.04 3.94
CA PHE A 28 -1.65 0.19 2.96
C PHE A 28 -1.00 0.61 1.64
N ALA A 29 -1.64 0.25 0.53
CA ALA A 29 -1.23 0.72 -0.78
C ALA A 29 -2.44 1.17 -1.59
N ASP A 30 -2.48 2.44 -1.98
CA ASP A 30 -3.48 2.95 -2.92
C ASP A 30 -2.99 2.72 -4.34
N VAL A 31 -3.76 1.96 -5.11
CA VAL A 31 -3.48 1.64 -6.50
C VAL A 31 -4.47 2.41 -7.37
N ARG A 32 -3.96 3.30 -8.23
CA ARG A 32 -4.77 4.13 -9.13
C ARG A 32 -4.27 4.00 -10.57
N GLY A 33 -5.20 3.88 -11.52
CA GLY A 33 -4.87 3.94 -12.95
C GLY A 33 -4.49 5.38 -13.36
N LYS A 34 -3.44 5.53 -14.15
CA LYS A 34 -2.97 6.81 -14.71
C LYS A 34 -2.68 6.65 -16.21
N GLY A 35 -3.74 6.54 -17.01
CA GLY A 35 -3.62 6.28 -18.45
C GLY A 35 -3.01 4.89 -18.71
N PRO A 36 -1.93 4.77 -19.50
CA PRO A 36 -1.26 3.49 -19.74
C PRO A 36 -0.40 3.01 -18.55
N THR A 37 -0.33 3.78 -17.47
CA THR A 37 0.49 3.44 -16.28
C THR A 37 -0.38 3.27 -15.03
N THR A 38 0.20 2.67 -14.00
CA THR A 38 -0.42 2.52 -12.68
C THR A 38 0.41 3.31 -11.67
N ALA A 39 -0.25 4.14 -10.88
CA ALA A 39 0.35 4.79 -9.72
C ALA A 39 0.05 3.96 -8.47
N VAL A 40 1.07 3.71 -7.66
CA VAL A 40 0.94 3.00 -6.39
C VAL A 40 1.54 3.85 -5.28
N GLU A 41 0.72 4.21 -4.28
CA GLU A 41 1.12 4.99 -3.12
C GLU A 41 1.10 4.12 -1.88
N PHE A 42 2.26 3.91 -1.25
CA PHE A 42 2.39 3.11 -0.04
C PHE A 42 2.40 3.99 1.21
N TYR A 43 1.65 3.63 2.23
CA TYR A 43 1.62 4.35 3.50
C TYR A 43 1.36 3.42 4.69
N ALA A 44 1.66 3.92 5.88
CA ALA A 44 1.45 3.27 7.16
C ALA A 44 1.05 4.31 8.21
N PRO A 45 0.30 3.94 9.27
CA PRO A 45 -0.02 4.82 10.38
C PRO A 45 1.24 5.45 11.00
N GLN A 46 1.15 6.74 11.36
CA GLN A 46 2.27 7.43 12.03
C GLN A 46 2.60 6.74 13.36
N GLY A 47 3.86 6.34 13.53
CA GLY A 47 4.38 5.68 14.73
C GLY A 47 5.05 4.33 14.47
N ASP A 48 4.81 3.71 13.31
CA ASP A 48 5.51 2.47 12.93
C ASP A 48 6.82 2.80 12.20
N ALA A 49 7.91 2.93 12.97
CA ALA A 49 9.24 3.24 12.45
C ALA A 49 9.79 2.16 11.50
N GLN A 50 9.42 0.89 11.70
CA GLN A 50 9.79 -0.15 10.74
C GLN A 50 9.01 0.01 9.44
N ALA A 51 7.76 0.46 9.52
CA ALA A 51 6.98 0.71 8.32
C ALA A 51 7.54 1.80 7.44
N ALA A 52 8.00 2.90 8.05
CA ALA A 52 8.65 3.99 7.35
C ALA A 52 9.96 3.56 6.64
N LEU A 53 10.76 2.69 7.28
CA LEU A 53 11.99 2.17 6.67
C LEU A 53 11.70 1.23 5.50
N ARG A 54 10.68 0.37 5.64
CA ARG A 54 10.29 -0.58 4.57
C ARG A 54 9.63 0.14 3.38
N SER A 55 8.87 1.21 3.60
CA SER A 55 8.29 2.01 2.51
C SER A 55 9.37 2.77 1.74
N ALA A 56 10.36 3.35 2.42
CA ALA A 56 11.50 4.00 1.78
C ALA A 56 12.30 3.03 0.88
N ALA A 57 12.49 1.79 1.31
CA ALA A 57 13.17 0.77 0.51
C ALA A 57 12.43 0.48 -0.81
N ILE A 58 11.09 0.35 -0.77
CA ILE A 58 10.28 0.07 -1.98
C ILE A 58 10.30 1.27 -2.95
N ALA A 59 10.23 2.50 -2.43
CA ALA A 59 10.31 3.69 -3.26
C ALA A 59 11.66 3.82 -4.01
N THR A 60 12.72 3.17 -3.51
CA THR A 60 14.04 3.18 -4.14
C THR A 60 14.21 2.05 -5.17
N CYS A 61 13.33 1.05 -5.17
CA CYS A 61 13.42 -0.11 -6.07
C CYS A 61 12.60 0.05 -7.37
N LEU A 62 12.01 1.22 -7.61
CA LEU A 62 11.19 1.53 -8.78
C LEU A 62 11.97 2.25 -9.88
#